data_AF-A0A529X8F6-F1
#
_entry.id   AF-A0A529X8F6-F1
#
_cell.length_a   1.000
_cell.length_b   1.000
_cell.length_c   1.000
_cell.angle_alpha   90.00
_cell.angle_beta   90.00
_cell.angle_gamma   90.00
#
_symmetry.space_group_name_H-M   'P 1'
#
loop_
_entity.id
_entity.type
_entity.pdbx_description
1 polymer ?
#
loop_
_entity_poly.entity_id
_entity_poly.type
_entity_poly.pdbx_seq_one_letter_code
_entity_poly.pdbx_strand_id
1 'polypeptide(L)'
;HQSMGLVLTHMRQHSDAGMHFERARSLNPLDVNIAGDYASWLNYGGRAETALNVLESALLRDPLPPTWFWEVKGSSLFLLGRYSEAVGSYQRAGDHFFTHAFLAATYAHLGEMEKARAEVEETLMR
;
A
#
# COMPACT_ATOMS: atom_id res chain seq x y z
N HIS A 1 12.33 -16.29 -0.60
CA HIS A 1 12.49 -15.16 -1.56
C HIS A 1 11.74 -13.92 -1.10
N GLN A 2 10.44 -13.98 -0.81
CA GLN A 2 9.63 -12.86 -0.28
C GLN A 2 10.28 -12.12 0.90
N SER A 3 10.67 -12.82 1.97
CA SER A 3 11.28 -12.19 3.16
C SER A 3 12.58 -11.44 2.85
N MET A 4 13.38 -11.95 1.90
CA MET A 4 14.60 -11.26 1.47
C MET A 4 14.27 -10.00 0.67
N GLY A 5 13.24 -10.04 -0.18
CA GLY A 5 12.73 -8.86 -0.88
C GLY A 5 12.30 -7.74 0.08
N LEU A 6 11.61 -8.08 1.16
CA LEU A 6 11.23 -7.14 2.21
C LEU A 6 12.45 -6.52 2.93
N VAL A 7 13.38 -7.36 3.39
CA VAL A 7 14.59 -6.90 4.10
C VAL A 7 15.40 -5.94 3.22
N LEU A 8 15.62 -6.29 1.95
CA LEU A 8 16.38 -5.46 1.01
C LEU A 8 15.66 -4.14 0.67
N THR A 9 14.33 -4.15 0.66
CA THR A 9 13.53 -2.92 0.50
C THR A 9 13.81 -1.96 1.67
N HIS A 10 13.79 -2.44 2.91
CA HIS A 10 14.10 -1.63 4.08
C HIS A 10 15.57 -1.17 4.12
N MET A 11 16.49 -1.96 3.55
CA MET A 11 17.89 -1.57 3.36
C MET A 11 18.11 -0.60 2.18
N ARG A 12 17.05 -0.18 1.48
CA ARG A 12 17.09 0.64 0.26
C ARG A 12 17.90 0.01 -0.88
N GLN A 13 18.10 -1.31 -0.86
CA GLN A 13 18.71 -2.08 -1.94
C GLN A 13 17.64 -2.49 -2.94
N HIS A 14 17.14 -1.49 -3.68
CA HIS A 14 15.92 -1.61 -4.46
C HIS A 14 16.01 -2.62 -5.61
N SER A 15 17.15 -2.67 -6.31
CA SER A 15 17.37 -3.62 -7.43
C SER A 15 17.39 -5.07 -6.94
N ASP A 16 18.12 -5.34 -5.86
CA ASP A 16 18.26 -6.69 -5.30
C ASP A 16 16.92 -7.18 -4.73
N ALA A 17 16.18 -6.29 -4.07
CA ALA A 17 14.82 -6.57 -3.62
C ALA A 17 13.92 -7.03 -4.78
N GLY A 18 14.00 -6.35 -5.92
CA GLY A 18 13.26 -6.68 -7.14
C GLY A 18 13.54 -8.11 -7.61
N MET A 19 14.80 -8.53 -7.68
CA MET A 19 15.15 -9.91 -8.06
C MET A 19 14.49 -10.96 -7.16
N HIS A 20 14.47 -10.71 -5.85
CA HIS A 20 13.83 -11.61 -4.90
C HIS A 20 12.31 -11.63 -5.03
N PHE A 21 11.66 -10.50 -5.29
CA PHE A 21 10.22 -10.50 -5.51
C PHE A 21 9.81 -11.14 -6.83
N GLU A 22 10.54 -10.89 -7.93
CA GLU A 22 10.28 -11.56 -9.20
C GLU A 22 10.39 -13.08 -9.04
N ARG A 23 11.43 -13.54 -8.32
CA ARG A 23 11.56 -14.97 -8.02
C ARG A 23 10.41 -15.49 -7.16
N ALA A 24 10.00 -14.76 -6.12
CA ALA A 24 8.87 -15.15 -5.26
C ALA A 24 7.57 -15.29 -6.07
N ARG A 25 7.26 -14.33 -6.95
CA ARG A 25 6.11 -14.37 -7.85
C ARG A 25 6.17 -15.52 -8.85
N SER A 26 7.35 -15.84 -9.40
CA SER A 26 7.49 -16.99 -10.31
C SER A 26 7.23 -18.32 -9.62
N LEU A 27 7.50 -18.41 -8.31
CA LEU A 27 7.31 -19.63 -7.53
C LEU A 27 5.87 -19.78 -7.03
N ASN A 28 5.21 -18.69 -6.65
CA ASN A 28 3.82 -18.70 -6.22
C ASN A 28 3.06 -17.46 -6.76
N PRO A 29 2.58 -17.52 -8.01
CA PRO A 29 1.99 -16.36 -8.68
C PRO A 29 0.61 -15.95 -8.14
N LEU A 30 -0.03 -16.82 -7.34
CA LEU A 30 -1.37 -16.60 -6.81
C LEU A 30 -1.38 -16.08 -5.37
N ASP A 31 -0.22 -15.96 -4.73
CA ASP A 31 -0.13 -15.51 -3.34
C ASP A 31 -0.40 -14.01 -3.21
N VAL A 32 -1.46 -13.68 -2.48
CA VAL A 32 -1.88 -12.29 -2.24
C VAL A 32 -0.88 -11.52 -1.37
N ASN A 33 -0.17 -12.19 -0.46
CA ASN A 33 0.86 -11.55 0.36
C ASN A 33 2.06 -11.17 -0.49
N ILE A 34 2.52 -12.05 -1.37
CA ILE A 34 3.62 -11.75 -2.30
C ILE A 34 3.22 -10.60 -3.23
N ALA A 35 1.97 -10.57 -3.71
CA ALA A 35 1.47 -9.47 -4.53
C ALA A 35 1.46 -8.14 -3.76
N GLY A 36 0.99 -8.13 -2.51
CA GLY A 36 1.00 -6.95 -1.64
C GLY A 36 2.41 -6.43 -1.35
N ASP A 37 3.33 -7.31 -0.97
CA ASP A 37 4.72 -6.94 -0.67
C ASP A 37 5.45 -6.41 -1.90
N TYR A 38 5.25 -7.06 -3.06
CA TYR A 38 5.82 -6.60 -4.32
C TYR A 38 5.26 -5.23 -4.74
N ALA A 39 3.95 -5.00 -4.55
CA ALA A 39 3.35 -3.70 -4.81
C ALA A 39 3.89 -2.62 -3.86
N SER A 40 4.11 -2.95 -2.59
CA SER A 40 4.75 -2.05 -1.62
C SER A 40 6.16 -1.67 -2.08
N TRP A 41 6.96 -2.65 -2.51
CA TRP A 41 8.26 -2.38 -3.14
C TRP A 41 8.14 -1.48 -4.38
N LEU A 42 7.19 -1.76 -5.29
CA LEU A 42 6.96 -0.92 -6.47
C LEU A 42 6.62 0.54 -6.10
N ASN A 43 5.82 0.76 -5.06
CA ASN A 43 5.50 2.10 -4.56
C ASN A 43 6.75 2.83 -4.07
N TYR A 44 7.61 2.17 -3.29
CA TYR A 44 8.91 2.75 -2.88
C TYR A 44 9.81 3.07 -4.08
N GLY A 45 9.67 2.34 -5.19
CA GLY A 45 10.39 2.56 -6.44
C GLY A 45 9.76 3.61 -7.37
N GLY A 46 8.68 4.28 -6.95
CA GLY A 46 7.97 5.25 -7.78
C GLY A 46 7.13 4.63 -8.91
N ARG A 47 6.89 3.31 -8.87
CA ARG A 47 6.14 2.56 -9.89
C ARG A 47 4.70 2.29 -9.46
N ALA A 48 4.01 3.31 -8.95
CA ALA A 48 2.68 3.19 -8.35
C ALA A 48 1.61 2.63 -9.31
N GLU A 49 1.67 2.96 -10.60
CA GLU A 49 0.75 2.42 -11.60
C GLU A 49 0.90 0.89 -11.75
N THR A 50 2.14 0.39 -11.77
CA THR A 50 2.37 -1.06 -11.78
C THR A 50 1.90 -1.68 -10.47
N ALA A 51 2.18 -1.03 -9.34
CA ALA A 51 1.77 -1.52 -8.02
C ALA A 51 0.25 -1.71 -7.95
N LEU A 52 -0.51 -0.71 -8.39
CA LEU A 52 -1.97 -0.76 -8.40
C LEU A 52 -2.50 -1.91 -9.28
N ASN A 53 -1.98 -2.06 -10.50
CA ASN A 53 -2.35 -3.15 -11.39
C ASN A 53 -2.10 -4.54 -10.77
N VAL A 54 -0.98 -4.70 -10.05
CA VAL A 54 -0.69 -5.95 -9.34
C VAL A 54 -1.72 -6.22 -8.25
N LEU A 55 -2.04 -5.21 -7.45
CA LEU A 55 -3.00 -5.32 -6.35
C LEU A 55 -4.41 -5.63 -6.86
N GLU A 56 -4.87 -4.94 -7.91
CA GLU A 56 -6.19 -5.16 -8.50
C GLU A 56 -6.29 -6.56 -9.14
N SER A 57 -5.24 -7.00 -9.82
CA SER A 57 -5.16 -8.37 -10.34
C SER A 57 -5.23 -9.41 -9.22
N ALA A 58 -4.59 -9.17 -8.07
CA ALA A 58 -4.66 -10.05 -6.92
C ALA A 58 -6.06 -10.07 -6.28
N LEU A 59 -6.71 -8.91 -6.16
CA LEU A 59 -8.08 -8.78 -5.64
C LEU A 59 -9.14 -9.50 -6.49
N LEU A 60 -8.92 -9.62 -7.81
CA LEU A 60 -9.81 -10.41 -8.67
C LEU A 60 -9.77 -11.91 -8.35
N ARG A 61 -8.68 -12.40 -7.75
CA ARG A 61 -8.49 -13.81 -7.40
C ARG A 61 -8.85 -14.08 -5.94
N ASP A 62 -8.43 -13.18 -5.05
CA ASP A 62 -8.72 -13.22 -3.62
C ASP A 62 -9.36 -11.89 -3.20
N PRO A 63 -10.70 -11.84 -3.06
CA PRO A 63 -11.42 -10.63 -2.69
C PRO A 63 -11.30 -10.27 -1.20
N LEU A 64 -10.70 -11.13 -0.37
CA LEU A 64 -10.56 -10.95 1.08
C LEU A 64 -9.08 -10.99 1.50
N PRO A 65 -8.24 -10.06 1.01
CA PRO A 65 -6.83 -10.04 1.37
C PRO A 65 -6.65 -9.65 2.85
N PRO A 66 -5.46 -9.87 3.42
CA PRO A 66 -5.08 -9.31 4.70
C PRO A 66 -5.27 -7.79 4.76
N THR A 67 -5.62 -7.27 5.93
CA THR A 67 -5.98 -5.85 6.11
C THR A 67 -4.91 -4.86 5.60
N TRP A 68 -3.64 -5.14 5.88
CA TRP A 68 -2.50 -4.29 5.46
C TRP A 68 -2.40 -4.11 3.93
N PHE A 69 -2.98 -5.04 3.14
CA PHE A 69 -3.02 -4.95 1.69
C PHE A 69 -3.74 -3.66 1.23
N TRP A 70 -4.76 -3.23 1.97
CA TRP A 70 -5.50 -2.01 1.67
C TRP A 70 -4.68 -0.74 1.91
N GLU A 71 -3.72 -0.75 2.86
CA GLU A 71 -2.76 0.35 3.04
C GLU A 71 -1.86 0.51 1.81
N VAL A 72 -1.38 -0.62 1.28
CA VAL A 72 -0.53 -0.62 0.09
C VAL A 72 -1.31 -0.12 -1.12
N LYS A 73 -2.57 -0.55 -1.28
CA LYS A 73 -3.46 -0.03 -2.34
C LYS A 73 -3.74 1.46 -2.18
N GLY A 74 -4.05 1.91 -0.96
CA GLY A 74 -4.23 3.33 -0.65
C GLY A 74 -2.99 4.15 -1.00
N SER A 75 -1.81 3.63 -0.68
CA SER A 75 -0.53 4.28 -0.99
C SER A 75 -0.28 4.37 -2.49
N SER A 76 -0.58 3.31 -3.26
CA SER A 76 -0.50 3.36 -4.73
C SER A 76 -1.41 4.44 -5.30
N LEU A 77 -2.67 4.49 -4.84
CA LEU A 77 -3.66 5.48 -5.29
C LEU A 77 -3.26 6.91 -4.91
N PHE A 78 -2.77 7.11 -3.69
CA PHE A 78 -2.27 8.39 -3.21
C PHE A 78 -1.10 8.91 -4.06
N LEU A 79 -0.11 8.05 -4.36
CA LEU A 79 1.03 8.39 -5.21
C LEU A 79 0.63 8.74 -6.65
N LEU A 80 -0.51 8.21 -7.12
CA LEU A 80 -1.10 8.53 -8.42
C LEU A 80 -2.03 9.75 -8.39
N GLY A 81 -2.21 10.40 -7.24
CA GLY A 81 -3.13 11.53 -7.07
C GLY A 81 -4.61 11.14 -7.08
N ARG A 82 -4.94 9.83 -7.01
CA ARG A 82 -6.31 9.30 -6.97
C ARG A 82 -6.85 9.31 -5.55
N TYR A 83 -6.89 10.50 -4.95
CA TYR A 83 -7.12 10.67 -3.51
C TYR A 83 -8.49 10.15 -3.03
N SER A 84 -9.57 10.37 -3.79
CA SER A 84 -10.90 9.88 -3.41
C SER A 84 -10.96 8.35 -3.29
N GLU A 85 -10.25 7.62 -4.15
CA GLU A 85 -10.17 6.16 -4.08
C GLU A 85 -9.20 5.68 -2.99
N ALA A 86 -8.15 6.47 -2.73
CA ALA A 86 -7.21 6.20 -1.65
C ALA A 86 -7.92 6.22 -0.28
N VAL A 87 -8.83 7.18 -0.04
CA VAL A 87 -9.67 7.21 1.18
C VAL A 87 -10.39 5.88 1.39
N GLY A 88 -11.07 5.37 0.36
CA GLY A 88 -11.81 4.10 0.47
C GLY A 88 -10.90 2.89 0.73
N SER A 89 -9.65 2.92 0.27
CA SER A 89 -8.66 1.88 0.58
C SER A 89 -8.16 2.01 2.01
N TYR A 90 -7.79 3.21 2.46
CA TYR A 90 -7.33 3.43 3.84
C TYR A 90 -8.42 3.14 4.88
N GLN A 91 -9.69 3.45 4.61
CA GLN A 91 -10.79 3.04 5.51
C GLN A 91 -10.93 1.52 5.68
N ARG A 92 -10.49 0.73 4.69
CA ARG A 92 -10.45 -0.75 4.76
C ARG A 92 -9.19 -1.29 5.43
N ALA A 93 -8.14 -0.48 5.55
CA ALA A 93 -6.90 -0.83 6.25
C ALA A 93 -7.07 -0.90 7.78
N GLY A 94 -8.24 -0.51 8.29
CA GLY A 94 -8.54 -0.57 9.71
C GLY A 94 -7.93 0.61 10.47
N ASP A 95 -7.93 0.48 11.79
CA ASP A 95 -7.73 1.59 12.70
C ASP A 95 -6.34 1.50 13.36
N HIS A 96 -5.35 2.14 12.76
CA HIS A 96 -3.98 2.24 13.28
C HIS A 96 -3.32 3.56 12.85
N PHE A 97 -2.25 3.94 13.56
CA PHE A 97 -1.57 5.24 13.43
C PHE A 97 -1.31 5.66 11.98
N PHE A 98 -0.66 4.80 11.18
CA PHE A 98 -0.31 5.13 9.80
C PHE A 98 -1.53 5.34 8.90
N THR A 99 -2.63 4.61 9.12
CA THR A 99 -3.86 4.80 8.34
C THR A 99 -4.47 6.16 8.61
N HIS A 100 -4.56 6.61 9.87
CA HIS A 100 -5.03 7.96 10.19
C HIS A 100 -4.12 9.05 9.60
N ALA A 101 -2.80 8.88 9.67
CA ALA A 101 -1.86 9.82 9.07
C ALA A 101 -2.05 9.92 7.54
N PHE A 102 -2.24 8.80 6.85
CA PHE A 102 -2.50 8.79 5.41
C PHE A 102 -3.90 9.32 5.06
N LEU A 103 -4.94 9.02 5.84
CA LEU A 103 -6.28 9.60 5.66
C LEU A 103 -6.25 11.11 5.82
N ALA A 104 -5.58 11.62 6.86
CA ALA A 104 -5.40 13.06 7.06
C ALA A 104 -4.74 13.73 5.85
N ALA A 105 -3.63 13.18 5.35
CA ALA A 105 -2.96 13.69 4.17
C ALA A 105 -3.87 13.63 2.92
N THR A 106 -4.60 12.52 2.75
CA THR A 106 -5.50 12.32 1.60
C THR A 106 -6.67 13.31 1.61
N TYR A 107 -7.31 13.52 2.77
CA TYR A 107 -8.38 14.51 2.92
C TYR A 107 -7.87 15.95 2.72
N ALA A 108 -6.67 16.26 3.19
CA ALA A 108 -6.06 17.57 2.94
C ALA A 108 -5.86 17.83 1.44
N HIS A 109 -5.40 16.83 0.67
CA HIS A 109 -5.30 16.92 -0.79
C HIS A 109 -6.65 17.10 -1.50
N LEU A 110 -7.73 16.60 -0.90
CA LEU A 110 -9.10 16.80 -1.39
C LEU A 110 -9.71 18.15 -0.96
N GLY A 111 -9.02 18.93 -0.11
CA GLY A 111 -9.55 20.15 0.47
C GLY A 111 -10.54 19.92 1.62
N GLU A 112 -10.71 18.68 2.07
CA GLU A 112 -11.61 18.28 3.16
C GLU A 112 -10.95 18.48 4.54
N MET A 113 -10.56 19.72 4.82
CA MET A 113 -9.69 20.06 5.97
C MET A 113 -10.27 19.69 7.33
N GLU A 114 -11.59 19.72 7.50
CA GLU A 114 -12.24 19.29 8.75
C GLU A 114 -12.05 17.80 9.01
N LYS A 115 -12.19 16.95 7.97
CA LYS A 115 -11.92 15.52 8.09
C LYS A 115 -10.43 15.27 8.30
N ALA A 116 -9.56 16.01 7.60
CA ALA A 116 -8.13 15.88 7.80
C ALA A 116 -7.71 16.15 9.26
N ARG A 117 -8.29 17.17 9.90
CA ARG A 117 -8.03 17.49 11.31
C ARG A 117 -8.54 16.40 12.26
N ALA A 118 -9.74 15.88 12.02
CA ALA A 118 -10.28 14.79 12.82
C ALA A 118 -9.37 13.55 12.81
N GLU A 119 -8.84 13.18 11.64
CA GLU A 119 -7.90 12.06 11.53
C GLU A 119 -6.56 12.34 12.26
N VAL A 120 -6.10 13.59 12.28
CA VAL A 120 -4.89 13.99 13.05
C VAL A 120 -5.12 13.87 14.55
N GLU A 121 -6.28 14.29 15.06
CA GLU A 121 -6.62 14.16 16.48
C GLU A 121 -6.62 12.69 16.92
N GLU A 122 -7.17 11.81 16.09
CA GLU A 122 -7.22 10.37 16.34
C GLU A 122 -5.82 9.73 16.33
N THR A 123 -4.91 10.30 15.52
CA THR A 123 -3.50 9.91 15.50
C THR A 123 -2.77 10.28 16.80
N LEU A 124 -3.12 11.42 17.42
CA LEU A 124 -2.47 11.97 18.62
C LEU A 124 -2.99 11.39 19.94
N MET A 125 -4.20 10.81 19.95
CA MET A 125 -4.79 10.18 21.14
C MET A 125 -4.28 8.75 21.41
N ARG A 126 -3.35 8.23 20.59
CA ARG A 126 -2.76 6.89 20.71
C ARG A 126 -1.27 6.95 21.05
#